data_AF-A0A2T3ZRP6-F1
#
_entry.id   AF-A0A2T3ZRP6-F1
#
_cell.length_a   1.000
_cell.length_b   1.000
_cell.length_c   1.000
_cell.angle_alpha   90.00
_cell.angle_beta   90.00
_cell.angle_gamma   90.00
#
_symmetry.space_group_name_H-M   'P 1'
#
loop_
_entity.id
_entity.type
_entity.pdbx_description
1 polymer ?
#
loop_
_entity_poly.entity_id
_entity_poly.type
_entity_poly.pdbx_seq_one_letter_code
_entity_poly.pdbx_strand_id
1 'polypeptide(L)'
;MTNPSNRAVRGSDLGRDIVIEELLSARTLASAHLLAVAKLPLDILSTRWREGKNRPVDEGHINSLCKSFVNRGIGRQDEGNFMKVACSAQAVTAIKAYLHQSRGQTGNAAGSSEYDGANNRPYPTPEPLDFRAWAEATNELAEVLDGQHRLRAAQQALGLSDKSNRWWVCEIYDKDTLPSEIRLQLCMNRQELKLADRDGQIWTQLVSMFNSPEGVLRGENNTRDICKRLGAALKLDGENATKLPNRMLIILRNEQWNQFTTSWCKTAIGKETFNASKWVGMIAHRLDHFWISRFQRVLDTLDALDREVDVP
;
A
#
# COMPACT_ATOMS: atom_id res chain seq x y z
N MET A 1 -29.60 6.83 -11.13
CA MET A 1 -28.21 7.25 -11.39
C MET A 1 -27.64 6.28 -12.42
N THR A 2 -27.11 6.78 -13.52
CA THR A 2 -26.48 5.95 -14.56
C THR A 2 -25.15 5.41 -14.07
N ASN A 3 -24.92 4.09 -14.17
CA ASN A 3 -23.64 3.49 -13.81
C ASN A 3 -22.53 4.08 -14.69
N PRO A 4 -21.36 4.40 -14.12
CA PRO A 4 -20.24 4.85 -14.92
C PRO A 4 -19.79 3.67 -15.83
N SER A 5 -19.49 3.97 -17.09
CA SER A 5 -19.13 2.97 -18.11
C SER A 5 -17.81 3.33 -18.78
N ASN A 6 -17.11 2.33 -19.30
CA ASN A 6 -15.82 2.53 -19.96
C ASN A 6 -16.00 3.35 -21.24
N ARG A 7 -15.06 4.28 -21.48
CA ARG A 7 -15.08 5.16 -22.64
C ARG A 7 -14.00 4.75 -23.64
N ALA A 8 -14.30 4.76 -24.93
CA ALA A 8 -13.30 4.50 -25.96
C ALA A 8 -12.53 5.79 -26.31
N VAL A 9 -11.21 5.68 -26.40
CA VAL A 9 -10.29 6.75 -26.82
C VAL A 9 -9.49 6.24 -28.03
N ARG A 10 -9.18 7.11 -29.00
CA ARG A 10 -8.29 6.75 -30.10
C ARG A 10 -6.84 6.80 -29.63
N GLY A 11 -6.09 5.76 -29.93
CA GLY A 11 -4.64 5.70 -29.81
C GLY A 11 -3.99 5.34 -31.13
N SER A 12 -2.65 5.39 -31.16
CA SER A 12 -1.86 4.94 -32.29
C SER A 12 -0.71 4.07 -31.78
N ASP A 13 -0.52 2.90 -32.38
CA ASP A 13 0.62 2.02 -32.13
C ASP A 13 1.24 1.60 -33.46
N LEU A 14 2.56 1.82 -33.62
CA LEU A 14 3.31 1.54 -34.85
C LEU A 14 2.62 2.03 -36.14
N GLY A 15 2.00 3.21 -36.09
CA GLY A 15 1.30 3.82 -37.24
C GLY A 15 -0.08 3.26 -37.54
N ARG A 16 -0.65 2.41 -36.67
CA ARG A 16 -2.04 1.92 -36.77
C ARG A 16 -2.92 2.63 -35.75
N ASP A 17 -4.05 3.15 -36.21
CA ASP A 17 -5.14 3.60 -35.35
C ASP A 17 -5.67 2.41 -34.54
N ILE A 18 -5.61 2.52 -33.22
CA ILE A 18 -6.14 1.54 -32.28
C ILE A 18 -7.18 2.19 -31.40
N VAL A 19 -8.21 1.43 -31.03
CA VAL A 19 -9.19 1.85 -30.02
C VAL A 19 -8.67 1.40 -28.66
N ILE A 20 -8.40 2.35 -27.78
CA ILE A 20 -7.99 2.11 -26.40
C ILE A 20 -9.22 2.34 -25.51
N GLU A 21 -9.62 1.32 -24.75
CA GLU A 21 -10.70 1.46 -23.78
C GLU A 21 -10.15 2.07 -22.48
N GLU A 22 -10.74 3.18 -22.05
CA GLU A 22 -10.55 3.74 -20.72
C GLU A 22 -11.34 2.89 -19.73
N LEU A 23 -10.62 1.99 -19.05
CA LEU A 23 -11.18 1.10 -18.06
C LEU A 23 -11.31 1.84 -16.72
N LEU A 24 -12.54 1.92 -16.20
CA LEU A 24 -12.77 2.37 -14.84
C LEU A 24 -12.36 1.29 -13.84
N SER A 25 -11.84 1.71 -12.69
CA SER A 25 -11.53 0.78 -11.59
C SER A 25 -12.81 0.08 -11.09
N ALA A 26 -12.68 -1.14 -10.58
CA ALA A 26 -13.79 -1.87 -9.97
C ALA A 26 -14.44 -1.05 -8.83
N ARG A 27 -13.63 -0.28 -8.08
CA ARG A 27 -14.10 0.64 -7.02
C ARG A 27 -14.98 1.74 -7.59
N THR A 28 -14.60 2.32 -8.73
CA THR A 28 -15.37 3.36 -9.43
C THR A 28 -16.67 2.81 -9.98
N LEU A 29 -16.65 1.64 -10.62
CA LEU A 29 -17.84 0.96 -11.12
C LEU A 29 -18.82 0.60 -10.00
N ALA A 30 -18.31 0.21 -8.83
CA ALA A 30 -19.10 -0.15 -7.65
C ALA A 30 -19.58 1.05 -6.81
N SER A 31 -19.14 2.28 -7.12
CA SER A 31 -19.40 3.45 -6.28
C SER A 31 -20.88 3.74 -6.04
N ALA A 32 -21.75 3.45 -7.02
CA ALA A 32 -23.20 3.57 -6.88
C ALA A 32 -23.82 2.60 -5.85
N HIS A 33 -23.09 1.55 -5.48
CA HIS A 33 -23.50 0.53 -4.52
C HIS A 33 -22.77 0.66 -3.18
N LEU A 34 -21.93 1.68 -3.00
CA LEU A 34 -21.22 1.93 -1.74
C LEU A 34 -22.19 2.49 -0.69
N LEU A 35 -22.42 1.74 0.37
CA LEU A 35 -23.30 2.11 1.47
C LEU A 35 -22.60 3.00 2.51
N ALA A 36 -21.33 2.72 2.79
CA ALA A 36 -20.51 3.44 3.77
C ALA A 36 -19.02 3.05 3.68
N VAL A 37 -18.16 3.91 4.21
CA VAL A 37 -16.79 3.57 4.63
C VAL A 37 -16.74 3.63 6.15
N ALA A 38 -16.43 2.53 6.81
CA ALA A 38 -16.56 2.42 8.26
C ALA A 38 -15.55 1.50 8.92
N LYS A 39 -15.26 1.75 10.20
CA LYS A 39 -14.51 0.86 11.10
C LYS A 39 -15.43 -0.29 11.51
N LEU A 40 -15.16 -1.50 11.01
CA LEU A 40 -15.90 -2.72 11.37
C LEU A 40 -15.07 -3.62 12.30
N PRO A 41 -15.69 -4.28 13.29
CA PRO A 41 -15.03 -5.32 14.08
C PRO A 41 -14.54 -6.46 13.19
N LEU A 42 -13.40 -7.08 13.52
CA LEU A 42 -12.89 -8.22 12.74
C LEU A 42 -13.75 -9.48 12.89
N ASP A 43 -14.52 -9.59 13.97
CA ASP A 43 -15.30 -10.79 14.29
C ASP A 43 -16.59 -10.91 13.47
N ILE A 44 -17.07 -9.81 12.88
CA ILE A 44 -18.27 -9.80 12.02
C ILE A 44 -17.93 -10.03 10.54
N LEU A 45 -16.64 -10.07 10.19
CA LEU A 45 -16.15 -10.26 8.83
C LEU A 45 -16.10 -11.74 8.48
N SER A 46 -16.86 -12.14 7.46
CA SER A 46 -16.97 -13.52 6.99
C SER A 46 -16.21 -13.73 5.68
N THR A 47 -15.41 -14.79 5.62
CA THR A 47 -14.76 -15.23 4.37
C THR A 47 -15.62 -16.21 3.56
N ARG A 48 -16.81 -16.54 4.04
CA ARG A 48 -17.76 -17.39 3.32
C ARG A 48 -18.47 -16.56 2.27
N TRP A 49 -18.33 -16.97 1.01
CA TRP A 49 -18.94 -16.25 -0.09
C TRP A 49 -20.37 -16.72 -0.37
N ARG A 50 -21.26 -15.79 -0.68
CA ARG A 50 -22.62 -16.08 -1.17
C ARG A 50 -22.57 -16.72 -2.56
N GLU A 51 -21.66 -16.23 -3.40
CA GLU A 51 -21.45 -16.70 -4.77
C GLU A 51 -20.01 -17.17 -4.96
N GLY A 52 -19.86 -18.40 -5.44
CA GLY A 52 -18.55 -19.01 -5.72
C GLY A 52 -17.80 -19.49 -4.47
N LYS A 53 -16.52 -19.78 -4.66
CA LYS A 53 -15.60 -20.17 -3.59
C LYS A 53 -14.50 -19.14 -3.49
N ASN A 54 -14.24 -18.68 -2.27
CA ASN A 54 -13.13 -17.79 -2.00
C ASN A 54 -11.80 -18.51 -2.28
N ARG A 55 -10.75 -17.75 -2.64
CA ARG A 55 -9.40 -18.27 -2.86
C ARG A 55 -8.91 -18.97 -1.59
N PRO A 56 -8.13 -20.07 -1.72
CA PRO A 56 -7.51 -20.66 -0.55
C PRO A 56 -6.62 -19.62 0.12
N VAL A 57 -6.68 -19.61 1.45
CA VAL A 57 -5.84 -18.75 2.26
C VAL A 57 -4.41 -19.31 2.22
N ASP A 58 -3.43 -18.44 2.00
CA ASP A 58 -2.01 -18.79 1.94
C ASP A 58 -1.36 -18.39 3.27
N GLU A 59 -0.97 -19.40 4.04
CA GLU A 59 -0.30 -19.23 5.34
C GLU A 59 1.05 -18.53 5.23
N GLY A 60 1.79 -18.74 4.14
CA GLY A 60 3.06 -18.03 3.88
C GLY A 60 2.81 -16.53 3.72
N HIS A 61 1.78 -16.17 2.96
CA HIS A 61 1.36 -14.79 2.76
C HIS A 61 0.83 -14.15 4.05
N ILE A 62 0.07 -14.88 4.87
CA ILE A 62 -0.38 -14.41 6.20
C ILE A 62 0.82 -14.09 7.08
N ASN A 63 1.77 -15.02 7.20
CA ASN A 63 2.96 -14.83 8.03
C ASN A 63 3.79 -13.62 7.56
N SER A 64 3.87 -13.43 6.25
CA SER A 64 4.50 -12.27 5.63
C SER A 64 3.80 -10.96 6.00
N LEU A 65 2.46 -10.92 5.96
CA LEU A 65 1.65 -9.77 6.41
C LEU A 65 1.77 -9.52 7.92
N CYS A 66 1.74 -10.56 8.76
CA CYS A 66 1.94 -10.42 10.21
C CYS A 66 3.32 -9.83 10.52
N LYS A 67 4.37 -10.31 9.85
CA LYS A 67 5.71 -9.71 9.94
C LYS A 67 5.70 -8.25 9.51
N SER A 68 5.00 -7.91 8.44
CA SER A 68 4.84 -6.54 7.97
C SER A 68 4.19 -5.63 9.03
N PHE A 69 3.10 -6.09 9.66
CA PHE A 69 2.41 -5.37 10.73
C PHE A 69 3.32 -5.09 11.93
N VAL A 70 4.12 -6.08 12.35
CA VAL A 70 5.09 -5.91 13.44
C VAL A 70 6.24 -4.97 13.04
N ASN A 71 6.66 -5.02 11.79
CA ASN A 71 7.82 -4.25 11.32
C ASN A 71 7.50 -2.80 10.97
N ARG A 72 6.29 -2.51 10.48
CA ARG A 72 5.91 -1.21 9.92
C ARG A 72 4.72 -0.54 10.62
N GLY A 73 4.07 -1.25 11.52
CA GLY A 73 2.77 -0.85 12.05
C GLY A 73 1.61 -1.24 11.14
N ILE A 74 0.40 -1.02 11.64
CA ILE A 74 -0.83 -1.48 10.99
C ILE A 74 -1.49 -0.29 10.29
N GLY A 75 -1.30 -0.16 8.98
CA GLY A 75 -1.79 0.97 8.18
C GLY A 75 -3.29 0.93 7.88
N ARG A 76 -4.16 0.76 8.89
CA ARG A 76 -5.62 0.56 8.71
C ARG A 76 -6.36 1.77 8.15
N GLN A 77 -5.77 2.96 8.27
CA GLN A 77 -6.35 4.22 7.79
C GLN A 77 -5.90 4.58 6.36
N ASP A 78 -4.95 3.83 5.78
CA ASP A 78 -4.58 3.99 4.39
C ASP A 78 -5.67 3.37 3.51
N GLU A 79 -6.23 4.13 2.56
CA GLU A 79 -7.27 3.66 1.64
C GLU A 79 -6.83 2.41 0.87
N GLY A 80 -5.54 2.29 0.53
CA GLY A 80 -4.99 1.10 -0.13
C GLY A 80 -5.08 -0.17 0.73
N ASN A 81 -5.30 -0.01 2.04
CA ASN A 81 -5.46 -1.09 2.99
C ASN A 81 -6.91 -1.34 3.42
N PHE A 82 -7.88 -0.58 2.92
CA PHE A 82 -9.29 -0.83 3.23
C PHE A 82 -9.68 -2.23 2.72
N MET A 83 -10.50 -2.93 3.49
CA MET A 83 -11.10 -4.18 3.05
C MET A 83 -12.39 -3.88 2.30
N LYS A 84 -12.67 -4.63 1.24
CA LYS A 84 -13.94 -4.51 0.52
C LYS A 84 -14.88 -5.57 1.05
N VAL A 85 -16.05 -5.16 1.50
CA VAL A 85 -17.04 -6.06 2.10
C VAL A 85 -18.42 -5.83 1.51
N ALA A 86 -19.28 -6.85 1.57
CA ALA A 86 -20.67 -6.76 1.16
C ALA A 86 -21.60 -7.10 2.33
N CYS A 87 -22.64 -6.30 2.52
CA CYS A 87 -23.75 -6.59 3.45
C CYS A 87 -25.04 -5.97 2.92
N SER A 88 -26.16 -6.23 3.58
CA SER A 88 -27.44 -5.59 3.23
C SER A 88 -27.45 -4.09 3.58
N ALA A 89 -28.17 -3.30 2.78
CA ALA A 89 -28.50 -1.91 3.11
C ALA A 89 -29.28 -1.80 4.45
N GLN A 90 -30.07 -2.82 4.78
CA GLN A 90 -30.82 -2.90 6.04
C GLN A 90 -29.89 -2.93 7.25
N ALA A 91 -28.82 -3.73 7.21
CA ALA A 91 -27.84 -3.81 8.30
C ALA A 91 -27.12 -2.47 8.53
N VAL A 92 -26.72 -1.79 7.46
CA VAL A 92 -26.09 -0.46 7.55
C VAL A 92 -27.07 0.58 8.11
N THR A 93 -28.35 0.50 7.73
CA THR A 93 -29.39 1.38 8.26
C THR A 93 -29.64 1.13 9.75
N ALA A 94 -29.66 -0.14 10.17
CA ALA A 94 -29.85 -0.53 11.57
C ALA A 94 -28.73 0.01 12.47
N ILE A 95 -27.46 -0.13 12.08
CA ILE A 95 -26.34 0.40 12.88
C ILE A 95 -26.36 1.93 12.91
N LYS A 96 -26.68 2.61 11.80
CA LYS A 96 -26.83 4.07 11.79
C LYS A 96 -27.94 4.50 12.77
N ALA A 97 -29.10 3.85 12.75
CA ALA A 97 -30.21 4.14 13.65
C ALA A 97 -29.84 3.90 15.12
N TYR A 98 -29.18 2.78 15.43
CA TYR A 98 -28.67 2.48 16.77
C TYR A 98 -27.74 3.58 17.28
N LEU A 99 -26.75 3.98 16.47
CA LEU A 99 -25.80 5.04 16.85
C LEU A 99 -26.48 6.40 17.07
N HIS A 100 -27.51 6.73 16.30
CA HIS A 100 -28.31 7.94 16.53
C HIS A 100 -29.08 7.89 17.85
N GLN A 101 -29.67 6.73 18.20
CA GLN A 101 -30.41 6.54 19.45
C GLN A 101 -29.49 6.58 20.67
N SER A 102 -28.33 5.91 20.61
CA SER A 102 -27.36 5.89 21.71
C SER A 102 -26.74 7.26 21.97
N ARG A 103 -26.56 8.10 20.94
CA ARG A 103 -26.16 9.51 21.11
C ARG A 103 -27.24 10.37 21.76
N GLY A 104 -28.51 10.10 21.48
CA GLY A 104 -29.65 10.79 22.08
C GLY A 104 -29.85 10.45 23.57
N GLN A 105 -29.40 9.28 24.03
CA GLN A 105 -29.51 8.85 25.43
C GLN A 105 -28.40 9.41 26.34
N THR A 106 -27.24 9.78 25.78
CA THR A 106 -26.15 10.44 26.52
C THR A 106 -26.29 11.97 26.62
N GLY A 107 -27.38 12.54 26.09
CA GLY A 107 -27.63 13.99 26.00
C GLY A 107 -28.07 14.68 27.29
N ASN A 108 -27.65 14.22 28.47
CA ASN A 108 -27.78 14.93 29.75
C ASN A 108 -26.43 14.94 30.49
N ALA A 109 -25.36 15.35 29.83
CA ALA A 109 -24.16 15.88 30.50
C ALA A 109 -23.30 16.68 29.50
N ALA A 110 -23.22 17.98 29.77
CA ALA A 110 -22.19 18.93 29.33
C ALA A 110 -21.97 19.10 27.82
N GLY A 111 -22.36 20.29 27.33
CA GLY A 111 -21.87 20.81 26.07
C GLY A 111 -20.34 20.95 26.07
N SER A 112 -19.75 20.56 24.96
CA SER A 112 -18.42 20.98 24.52
C SER A 112 -18.60 21.46 23.08
N SER A 113 -18.88 22.76 22.92
CA SER A 113 -17.86 23.75 22.55
C SER A 113 -17.41 23.54 21.11
N GLU A 114 -18.15 24.15 20.18
CA GLU A 114 -17.57 24.70 18.97
C GLU A 114 -16.38 25.56 19.39
N TYR A 115 -15.16 25.13 19.07
CA TYR A 115 -13.96 25.92 18.77
C TYR A 115 -12.77 24.94 18.85
N ASP A 116 -12.14 24.65 17.71
CA ASP A 116 -10.68 24.59 17.67
C ASP A 116 -10.13 24.60 16.24
N GLY A 117 -9.38 25.67 15.97
CA GLY A 117 -8.05 25.67 15.36
C GLY A 117 -7.75 24.74 14.18
N ALA A 118 -7.63 25.38 13.02
CA ALA A 118 -6.60 25.18 11.98
C ALA A 118 -6.01 23.76 11.82
N ASN A 119 -6.25 23.15 10.65
CA ASN A 119 -5.18 22.51 9.88
C ASN A 119 -5.60 22.34 8.41
N ASN A 120 -4.84 22.99 7.52
CA ASN A 120 -4.86 22.82 6.07
C ASN A 120 -4.67 21.35 5.70
N ARG A 121 -5.76 20.62 5.41
CA ARG A 121 -5.74 19.44 4.54
C ARG A 121 -6.48 19.80 3.25
N PRO A 122 -5.84 19.67 2.07
CA PRO A 122 -6.56 19.82 0.82
C PRO A 122 -7.46 18.59 0.66
N TYR A 123 -8.77 18.83 0.75
CA TYR A 123 -9.90 17.88 0.73
C TYR A 123 -10.17 17.14 2.06
N PRO A 124 -11.36 17.33 2.67
CA PRO A 124 -11.82 16.49 3.77
C PRO A 124 -12.30 15.16 3.17
N THR A 125 -11.47 14.14 3.16
CA THR A 125 -11.99 12.77 3.13
C THR A 125 -12.83 12.58 4.40
N PRO A 126 -14.13 12.24 4.29
CA PRO A 126 -14.96 12.03 5.47
C PRO A 126 -14.29 10.97 6.35
N GLU A 127 -14.10 11.26 7.63
CA GLU A 127 -13.54 10.26 8.55
C GLU A 127 -14.41 8.99 8.50
N PRO A 128 -13.82 7.77 8.43
CA PRO A 128 -14.59 6.55 8.43
C PRO A 128 -15.55 6.47 9.62
N LEU A 129 -16.80 6.12 9.35
CA LEU A 129 -17.82 5.96 10.39
C LEU A 129 -17.39 4.90 11.41
N ASP A 130 -17.81 5.05 12.67
CA ASP A 130 -17.49 4.07 13.70
C ASP A 130 -18.63 3.06 13.87
N PHE A 131 -18.50 1.90 13.22
CA PHE A 131 -19.47 0.80 13.29
C PHE A 131 -18.99 -0.34 14.20
N ARG A 132 -18.14 -0.04 15.19
CA ARG A 132 -17.64 -1.05 16.13
C ARG A 132 -18.75 -1.71 16.97
N ALA A 133 -19.88 -1.02 17.16
CA ALA A 133 -21.06 -1.55 17.84
C ALA A 133 -21.96 -2.43 16.94
N TRP A 134 -21.43 -2.96 15.83
CA TRP A 134 -22.21 -3.71 14.83
C TRP A 134 -23.10 -4.81 15.43
N ALA A 135 -22.54 -5.62 16.33
CA ALA A 135 -23.22 -6.74 16.97
C ALA A 135 -24.39 -6.31 17.88
N GLU A 136 -24.45 -5.05 18.29
CA GLU A 136 -25.54 -4.50 19.10
C GLU A 136 -26.74 -4.10 18.23
N ALA A 137 -26.50 -3.78 16.95
CA ALA A 137 -27.52 -3.33 16.02
C ALA A 137 -28.03 -4.43 15.07
N THR A 138 -27.18 -5.40 14.72
CA THR A 138 -27.51 -6.45 13.75
C THR A 138 -26.66 -7.71 13.95
N ASN A 139 -27.25 -8.86 13.60
CA ASN A 139 -26.58 -10.17 13.59
C ASN A 139 -26.02 -10.54 12.21
N GLU A 140 -26.15 -9.68 11.21
CA GLU A 140 -25.62 -9.94 9.87
C GLU A 140 -24.09 -9.91 9.86
N LEU A 141 -23.46 -10.89 9.23
CA LEU A 141 -22.01 -10.88 8.98
C LEU A 141 -21.73 -10.18 7.66
N ALA A 142 -20.70 -9.33 7.62
CA ALA A 142 -20.24 -8.70 6.39
C ALA A 142 -19.32 -9.65 5.63
N GLU A 143 -19.67 -9.93 4.37
CA GLU A 143 -18.91 -10.81 3.50
C GLU A 143 -17.66 -10.10 2.96
N VAL A 144 -16.47 -10.68 3.16
CA VAL A 144 -15.22 -10.11 2.65
C VAL A 144 -15.04 -10.45 1.18
N LEU A 145 -15.14 -9.43 0.32
CA LEU A 145 -14.85 -9.51 -1.10
C LEU A 145 -13.34 -9.47 -1.36
N ASP A 146 -12.64 -8.56 -0.66
CA ASP A 146 -11.20 -8.35 -0.79
C ASP A 146 -10.54 -8.09 0.57
N GLY A 147 -9.34 -8.64 0.76
CA GLY A 147 -8.57 -8.49 2.00
C GLY A 147 -8.63 -9.70 2.95
N GLN A 148 -8.96 -10.90 2.48
CA GLN A 148 -9.02 -12.11 3.34
C GLN A 148 -7.71 -12.44 4.08
N HIS A 149 -6.54 -12.33 3.42
CA HIS A 149 -5.25 -12.59 4.06
C HIS A 149 -4.93 -11.51 5.09
N ARG A 150 -5.36 -10.27 4.83
CA ARG A 150 -5.26 -9.15 5.77
C ARG A 150 -6.17 -9.35 6.99
N LEU A 151 -7.39 -9.86 6.80
CA LEU A 151 -8.29 -10.23 7.89
C LEU A 151 -7.64 -11.30 8.78
N ARG A 152 -7.15 -12.39 8.18
CA ARG A 152 -6.49 -13.47 8.93
C ARG A 152 -5.22 -12.99 9.64
N ALA A 153 -4.37 -12.21 8.94
CA ALA A 153 -3.17 -11.65 9.52
C ALA A 153 -3.48 -10.67 10.67
N ALA A 154 -4.55 -9.88 10.56
CA ALA A 154 -4.98 -8.96 11.61
C ALA A 154 -5.53 -9.72 12.83
N GLN A 155 -6.33 -10.76 12.61
CA GLN A 155 -6.82 -11.64 13.68
C GLN A 155 -5.66 -12.31 14.43
N GLN A 156 -4.62 -12.76 13.71
CA GLN A 156 -3.44 -13.37 14.31
C GLN A 156 -2.55 -12.35 15.05
N ALA A 157 -2.31 -11.18 14.45
CA ALA A 157 -1.40 -10.18 15.00
C ALA A 157 -1.97 -9.42 16.20
N LEU A 158 -3.28 -9.23 16.27
CA LEU A 158 -3.95 -8.45 17.33
C LEU A 158 -4.39 -9.29 18.53
N GLY A 159 -4.24 -10.61 18.44
CA GLY A 159 -4.65 -11.54 19.50
C GLY A 159 -6.15 -11.48 19.81
N LEU A 160 -6.54 -12.13 20.92
CA LEU A 160 -7.94 -12.23 21.39
C LEU A 160 -8.27 -11.29 22.55
N SER A 161 -7.26 -10.69 23.20
CA SER A 161 -7.39 -10.09 24.52
C SER A 161 -7.94 -8.66 24.50
N ASP A 162 -7.74 -7.90 23.42
CA ASP A 162 -8.16 -6.50 23.32
C ASP A 162 -9.20 -6.30 22.21
N LYS A 163 -10.48 -6.50 22.55
CA LYS A 163 -11.60 -6.33 21.62
C LYS A 163 -11.72 -4.91 21.07
N SER A 164 -11.28 -3.90 21.83
CA SER A 164 -11.40 -2.49 21.43
C SER A 164 -10.56 -2.14 20.21
N ASN A 165 -9.46 -2.88 20.02
CA ASN A 165 -8.49 -2.71 18.93
C ASN A 165 -8.66 -3.71 17.79
N ARG A 166 -9.66 -4.60 17.83
CA ARG A 166 -9.95 -5.60 16.78
C ARG A 166 -10.93 -5.08 15.75
N TRP A 167 -10.52 -4.05 15.01
CA TRP A 167 -11.31 -3.44 13.93
C TRP A 167 -10.47 -3.14 12.69
N TRP A 168 -11.12 -2.99 11.54
CA TRP A 168 -10.50 -2.55 10.30
C TRP A 168 -11.41 -1.60 9.52
N VAL A 169 -10.83 -0.68 8.74
CA VAL A 169 -11.64 0.20 7.87
C VAL A 169 -12.07 -0.59 6.63
N CYS A 170 -13.38 -0.60 6.38
CA CYS A 170 -13.98 -1.35 5.29
C CYS A 170 -14.82 -0.44 4.39
N GLU A 171 -14.77 -0.72 3.10
CA GLU A 171 -15.72 -0.21 2.11
C GLU A 171 -16.88 -1.19 2.04
N ILE A 172 -18.07 -0.72 2.40
CA ILE A 172 -19.25 -1.54 2.57
C ILE A 172 -20.14 -1.37 1.34
N TYR A 173 -20.26 -2.40 0.53
CA TYR A 173 -21.11 -2.44 -0.65
C TYR A 173 -22.43 -3.15 -0.37
N ASP A 174 -23.48 -2.71 -1.04
CA ASP A 174 -24.80 -3.32 -0.96
C ASP A 174 -24.82 -4.67 -1.70
N LYS A 175 -24.91 -5.76 -0.96
CA LYS A 175 -24.93 -7.12 -1.52
C LYS A 175 -26.16 -7.40 -2.39
N ASP A 176 -27.25 -6.64 -2.22
CA ASP A 176 -28.53 -6.91 -2.86
C ASP A 176 -28.71 -6.12 -4.17
N THR A 177 -27.92 -5.07 -4.37
CA THR A 177 -27.94 -4.27 -5.60
C THR A 177 -26.67 -4.37 -6.44
N LEU A 178 -25.56 -4.85 -5.88
CA LEU A 178 -24.27 -4.97 -6.57
C LEU A 178 -24.31 -6.02 -7.70
N PRO A 179 -24.07 -5.63 -8.97
CA PRO A 179 -24.04 -6.56 -10.09
C PRO A 179 -22.92 -7.62 -9.97
N SER A 180 -23.19 -8.85 -10.42
CA SER A 180 -22.27 -9.99 -10.29
C SER A 180 -20.92 -9.76 -10.98
N GLU A 181 -20.89 -9.05 -12.12
CA GLU A 181 -19.66 -8.74 -12.85
C GLU A 181 -18.77 -7.77 -12.07
N ILE A 182 -19.36 -6.70 -11.53
CA ILE A 182 -18.64 -5.71 -10.71
C ILE A 182 -18.17 -6.36 -9.41
N ARG A 183 -19.03 -7.17 -8.79
CA ARG A 183 -18.69 -7.97 -7.61
C ARG A 183 -17.48 -8.88 -7.86
N LEU A 184 -17.47 -9.60 -8.99
CA LEU A 184 -16.33 -10.42 -9.38
C LEU A 184 -15.06 -9.57 -9.50
N GLN A 185 -15.12 -8.40 -10.12
CA GLN A 185 -13.97 -7.49 -10.24
C GLN A 185 -13.48 -7.00 -8.86
N LEU A 186 -14.38 -6.68 -7.92
CA LEU A 186 -14.00 -6.32 -6.55
C LEU A 186 -13.30 -7.48 -5.82
N CYS A 187 -13.76 -8.72 -6.04
CA CYS A 187 -13.12 -9.92 -5.50
C CYS A 187 -11.76 -10.21 -6.14
N MET A 188 -11.54 -9.74 -7.37
CA MET A 188 -10.27 -9.91 -8.07
C MET A 188 -9.29 -8.82 -7.67
N ASN A 189 -8.48 -9.08 -6.64
CA ASN A 189 -7.36 -8.22 -6.23
C ASN A 189 -6.19 -8.26 -7.25
N ARG A 190 -6.43 -7.80 -8.48
CA ARG A 190 -5.36 -7.52 -9.45
C ARG A 190 -4.95 -6.07 -9.25
N GLN A 191 -3.68 -5.84 -8.91
CA GLN A 191 -3.14 -4.49 -8.93
C GLN A 191 -3.29 -3.93 -10.34
N GLU A 192 -3.82 -2.71 -10.43
CA GLU A 192 -3.72 -1.89 -11.65
C GLU A 192 -2.26 -1.81 -12.08
N LEU A 193 -2.05 -1.70 -13.39
CA LEU A 193 -0.77 -1.74 -14.11
C LEU A 193 0.34 -0.91 -13.43
N LYS A 194 0.98 -1.48 -12.41
CA LYS A 194 2.11 -0.89 -11.70
C LYS A 194 3.31 -1.79 -11.94
N LEU A 195 4.22 -1.32 -12.78
CA LEU A 195 5.56 -1.87 -12.84
C LEU A 195 6.27 -1.46 -11.54
N ALA A 196 6.85 -2.43 -10.83
CA ALA A 196 7.65 -2.13 -9.65
C ALA A 196 8.89 -1.32 -10.04
N ASP A 197 9.22 -0.30 -9.25
CA ASP A 197 10.47 0.45 -9.43
C ASP A 197 11.67 -0.51 -9.31
N ARG A 198 12.65 -0.36 -10.21
CA ARG A 198 13.89 -1.15 -10.16
C ARG A 198 14.78 -0.67 -9.00
N ASP A 199 15.65 -1.55 -8.49
CA ASP A 199 16.59 -1.23 -7.40
C ASP A 199 17.38 0.09 -7.64
N GLY A 200 17.73 0.42 -8.89
CA GLY A 200 18.50 1.63 -9.24
C GLY A 200 17.68 2.92 -9.12
N GLN A 201 16.37 2.84 -9.38
CA GLN A 201 15.45 3.96 -9.17
C GLN A 201 15.23 4.18 -7.67
N ILE A 202 15.07 3.10 -6.91
CA ILE A 202 14.98 3.12 -5.44
C ILE A 202 16.26 3.71 -4.83
N TRP A 203 17.44 3.32 -5.34
CA TRP A 203 18.74 3.83 -4.87
C TRP A 203 18.87 5.34 -5.02
N THR A 204 18.47 5.88 -6.17
CA THR A 204 18.58 7.33 -6.44
C THR A 204 17.72 8.14 -5.46
N GLN A 205 16.51 7.69 -5.17
CA GLN A 205 15.63 8.33 -4.19
C GLN A 205 16.19 8.20 -2.76
N LEU A 206 16.70 7.02 -2.41
CA LEU A 206 17.29 6.73 -1.11
C LEU A 206 18.49 7.66 -0.80
N VAL A 207 19.43 7.78 -1.73
CA VAL A 207 20.64 8.60 -1.55
C VAL A 207 20.27 10.08 -1.37
N SER A 208 19.28 10.56 -2.11
CA SER A 208 18.73 11.92 -1.93
C SER A 208 18.18 12.13 -0.52
N MET A 209 17.37 11.19 0.00
CA MET A 209 16.85 11.25 1.37
C MET A 209 17.95 11.15 2.44
N PHE A 210 18.97 10.31 2.21
CA PHE A 210 20.07 10.12 3.15
C PHE A 210 20.98 11.35 3.25
N ASN A 211 21.22 12.03 2.13
CA ASN A 211 22.07 13.22 2.07
C ASN A 211 21.33 14.52 2.45
N SER A 212 20.01 14.49 2.60
CA SER A 212 19.23 15.64 3.05
C SER A 212 19.61 16.05 4.49
N PRO A 213 19.79 17.36 4.79
CA PRO A 213 20.06 17.85 6.14
C PRO A 213 18.97 17.47 7.16
N GLU A 214 17.72 17.34 6.70
CA GLU A 214 16.55 16.93 7.48
C GLU A 214 16.30 15.41 7.41
N GLY A 215 17.25 14.64 6.88
CA GLY A 215 17.10 13.22 6.63
C GLY A 215 16.80 12.43 7.91
N VAL A 216 15.63 11.79 7.95
CA VAL A 216 15.12 10.96 9.07
C VAL A 216 16.05 9.80 9.47
N LEU A 217 17.05 9.49 8.62
CA LEU A 217 18.03 8.43 8.80
C LEU A 217 19.37 8.93 9.39
N ARG A 218 19.59 10.24 9.49
CA ARG A 218 20.85 10.84 9.94
C ARG A 218 20.91 10.80 11.47
N GLY A 219 21.86 10.07 12.03
CA GLY A 219 22.10 9.96 13.49
C GLY A 219 21.45 8.76 14.20
N GLU A 220 20.58 8.01 13.53
CA GLU A 220 20.06 6.74 14.05
C GLU A 220 21.11 5.63 13.84
N ASN A 221 21.67 5.08 14.92
CA ASN A 221 22.69 4.04 14.83
C ASN A 221 22.09 2.62 14.76
N ASN A 222 20.81 2.47 15.13
CA ASN A 222 20.15 1.18 15.10
C ASN A 222 19.74 0.77 13.67
N THR A 223 20.54 -0.12 13.07
CA THR A 223 20.30 -0.69 11.73
C THR A 223 18.89 -1.25 11.56
N ARG A 224 18.30 -1.84 12.61
CA ARG A 224 16.94 -2.43 12.55
C ARG A 224 15.88 -1.36 12.36
N ASP A 225 16.00 -0.23 13.06
CA ASP A 225 15.00 0.83 13.03
C ASP A 225 15.09 1.64 11.73
N ILE A 226 16.31 1.85 11.23
CA ILE A 226 16.54 2.42 9.89
C ILE A 226 15.90 1.54 8.81
N CYS A 227 16.14 0.22 8.84
CA CYS A 227 15.52 -0.71 7.89
C CYS A 227 13.99 -0.66 7.92
N LYS A 228 13.39 -0.58 9.12
CA LYS A 228 11.93 -0.47 9.28
C LYS A 228 11.39 0.82 8.68
N ARG A 229 11.99 1.96 9.03
CA ARG A 229 11.59 3.29 8.52
C ARG A 229 11.75 3.36 7.00
N LEU A 230 12.88 2.89 6.48
CA LEU A 230 13.15 2.89 5.04
C LEU A 230 12.20 1.97 4.28
N GLY A 231 11.95 0.78 4.82
CA GLY A 231 10.96 -0.12 4.27
C GLY A 231 9.60 0.56 4.16
N ALA A 232 9.14 1.19 5.24
CA ALA A 232 7.86 1.91 5.29
C ALA A 232 7.78 3.04 4.24
N ALA A 233 8.83 3.87 4.14
CA ALA A 233 8.91 4.95 3.16
C ALA A 233 8.82 4.45 1.71
N LEU A 234 9.49 3.34 1.40
CA LEU A 234 9.50 2.73 0.07
C LEU A 234 8.26 1.86 -0.21
N LYS A 235 7.32 1.75 0.74
CA LYS A 235 6.10 0.93 0.63
C LYS A 235 6.32 -0.54 0.20
N LEU A 236 7.52 -1.09 0.44
CA LEU A 236 7.87 -2.48 0.07
C LEU A 236 7.04 -3.51 0.88
N ASP A 237 6.72 -4.66 0.33
CA ASP A 237 5.94 -5.68 1.05
C ASP A 237 6.76 -6.95 1.36
N GLY A 238 6.18 -7.79 2.22
CA GLY A 238 6.69 -9.09 2.62
C GLY A 238 8.15 -9.14 3.08
N GLU A 239 8.94 -10.09 2.58
CA GLU A 239 10.35 -10.22 2.97
C GLU A 239 11.23 -9.09 2.41
N ASN A 240 10.83 -8.50 1.29
CA ASN A 240 11.53 -7.36 0.69
C ASN A 240 11.42 -6.11 1.55
N ALA A 241 10.41 -6.05 2.43
CA ALA A 241 10.22 -4.98 3.39
C ALA A 241 11.41 -4.72 4.30
N THR A 242 12.26 -5.73 4.53
CA THR A 242 13.45 -5.65 5.39
C THR A 242 14.73 -6.05 4.65
N LYS A 243 14.67 -7.02 3.72
CA LYS A 243 15.84 -7.50 2.97
C LYS A 243 16.43 -6.43 2.04
N LEU A 244 15.59 -5.74 1.27
CA LEU A 244 16.07 -4.70 0.34
C LEU A 244 16.63 -3.49 1.11
N PRO A 245 15.92 -2.91 2.11
CA PRO A 245 16.48 -1.85 2.96
C PRO A 245 17.82 -2.23 3.59
N ASN A 246 17.96 -3.46 4.10
CA ASN A 246 19.20 -3.91 4.72
C ASN A 246 20.36 -3.96 3.72
N ARG A 247 20.12 -4.49 2.52
CA ARG A 247 21.14 -4.52 1.44
C ARG A 247 21.55 -3.11 1.03
N MET A 248 20.59 -2.20 0.88
CA MET A 248 20.88 -0.80 0.56
C MET A 248 21.71 -0.13 1.66
N LEU A 249 21.42 -0.40 2.94
CA LEU A 249 22.21 0.14 4.05
C LEU A 249 23.65 -0.39 4.08
N ILE A 250 23.87 -1.65 3.73
CA ILE A 250 25.23 -2.21 3.60
C ILE A 250 26.03 -1.42 2.57
N ILE A 251 25.42 -1.16 1.40
CA ILE A 251 26.07 -0.41 0.32
C ILE A 251 26.28 1.06 0.74
N LEU A 252 25.28 1.71 1.35
CA LEU A 252 25.37 3.11 1.80
C LEU A 252 26.46 3.35 2.84
N ARG A 253 26.63 2.41 3.77
CA ARG A 253 27.63 2.51 4.85
C ARG A 253 29.06 2.26 4.38
N ASN A 254 29.23 1.59 3.23
CA ASN A 254 30.53 1.44 2.61
C ASN A 254 30.80 2.69 1.75
N GLU A 255 31.67 3.57 2.21
CA GLU A 255 31.91 4.87 1.58
C GLU A 255 32.29 4.75 0.09
N GLN A 256 33.20 3.83 -0.22
CA GLN A 256 33.66 3.60 -1.59
C GLN A 256 32.52 3.09 -2.49
N TRP A 257 31.77 2.08 -2.01
CA TRP A 257 30.66 1.51 -2.77
C TRP A 257 29.45 2.44 -2.85
N ASN A 258 29.20 3.27 -1.85
CA ASN A 258 28.14 4.27 -1.88
C ASN A 258 28.40 5.29 -3.00
N GLN A 259 29.61 5.88 -3.03
CA GLN A 259 29.99 6.82 -4.07
C GLN A 259 29.93 6.19 -5.45
N PHE A 260 30.53 5.00 -5.61
CA PHE A 260 30.53 4.27 -6.87
C PHE A 260 29.10 3.92 -7.34
N THR A 261 28.27 3.33 -6.47
CA THR A 261 26.90 2.94 -6.82
C THR A 261 26.05 4.15 -7.17
N THR A 262 26.24 5.28 -6.49
CA THR A 262 25.56 6.53 -6.81
C THR A 262 25.96 7.03 -8.20
N SER A 263 27.25 7.03 -8.54
CA SER A 263 27.70 7.39 -9.90
C SER A 263 27.15 6.43 -10.95
N TRP A 264 27.16 5.12 -10.66
CA TRP A 264 26.59 4.10 -11.55
C TRP A 264 25.11 4.36 -11.83
N CYS A 265 24.29 4.51 -10.79
CA CYS A 265 22.85 4.75 -10.88
C CYS A 265 22.46 6.13 -11.45
N LYS A 266 23.40 7.05 -11.72
CA LYS A 266 23.09 8.25 -12.50
C LYS A 266 22.85 7.94 -13.98
N THR A 267 23.55 6.94 -14.51
CA THR A 267 23.43 6.51 -15.91
C THR A 267 22.17 5.68 -16.15
N ALA A 268 21.66 5.66 -17.39
CA ALA A 268 20.51 4.84 -17.76
C ALA A 268 20.81 3.34 -17.55
N ILE A 269 21.95 2.86 -18.06
CA ILE A 269 22.37 1.47 -17.89
C ILE A 269 22.52 1.10 -16.42
N GLY A 270 23.00 2.02 -15.59
CA GLY A 270 23.17 1.75 -14.17
C GLY A 270 21.85 1.63 -13.42
N LYS A 271 20.86 2.49 -13.73
CA LYS A 271 19.50 2.37 -13.18
C LYS A 271 18.86 1.03 -13.54
N GLU A 272 19.16 0.53 -14.73
CA GLU A 272 18.59 -0.72 -15.23
C GLU A 272 19.27 -1.97 -14.68
N THR A 273 20.59 -1.92 -14.47
CA THR A 273 21.41 -3.09 -14.14
C THR A 273 21.77 -3.22 -12.67
N PHE A 274 21.66 -2.13 -11.90
CA PHE A 274 21.92 -2.18 -10.47
C PHE A 274 20.97 -3.15 -9.76
N ASN A 275 21.55 -3.99 -8.91
CA ASN A 275 20.83 -4.93 -8.07
C ASN A 275 21.50 -5.00 -6.70
N ALA A 276 20.76 -4.66 -5.66
CA ALA A 276 21.30 -4.53 -4.31
C ALA A 276 21.88 -5.86 -3.79
N SER A 277 21.28 -6.99 -4.17
CA SER A 277 21.75 -8.32 -3.75
C SER A 277 23.10 -8.65 -4.37
N LYS A 278 23.26 -8.37 -5.68
CA LYS A 278 24.52 -8.60 -6.39
C LYS A 278 25.63 -7.70 -5.85
N TRP A 279 25.34 -6.42 -5.59
CA TRP A 279 26.32 -5.47 -5.04
C TRP A 279 26.80 -5.90 -3.66
N VAL A 280 25.88 -6.28 -2.76
CA VAL A 280 26.25 -6.82 -1.45
C VAL A 280 27.11 -8.08 -1.57
N GLY A 281 26.82 -8.96 -2.55
CA GLY A 281 27.67 -10.11 -2.85
C GLY A 281 29.09 -9.69 -3.26
N MET A 282 29.22 -8.73 -4.18
CA MET A 282 30.52 -8.20 -4.59
C MET A 282 31.31 -7.58 -3.44
N ILE A 283 30.65 -6.80 -2.58
CA ILE A 283 31.23 -6.23 -1.35
C ILE A 283 31.73 -7.34 -0.42
N ALA A 284 30.95 -8.42 -0.25
CA ALA A 284 31.30 -9.51 0.64
C ALA A 284 32.57 -10.27 0.22
N HIS A 285 32.84 -10.32 -1.09
CA HIS A 285 34.08 -10.91 -1.62
C HIS A 285 35.32 -10.02 -1.42
N ARG A 286 35.16 -8.76 -0.99
CA ARG A 286 36.25 -7.79 -0.77
C ARG A 286 37.20 -7.63 -1.96
N LEU A 287 36.67 -7.81 -3.17
CA LEU A 287 37.37 -7.58 -4.44
C LEU A 287 37.00 -6.20 -4.99
N ASP A 288 36.92 -5.21 -4.11
CA ASP A 288 36.34 -3.89 -4.40
C ASP A 288 37.05 -3.21 -5.56
N HIS A 289 38.39 -3.16 -5.52
CA HIS A 289 39.20 -2.57 -6.58
C HIS A 289 39.01 -3.27 -7.93
N PHE A 290 38.90 -4.60 -7.95
CA PHE A 290 38.69 -5.35 -9.18
C PHE A 290 37.35 -4.99 -9.82
N TRP A 291 36.27 -5.00 -9.04
CA TRP A 291 34.93 -4.68 -9.55
C TRP A 291 34.83 -3.21 -9.95
N ILE A 292 35.17 -2.29 -9.05
CA ILE A 292 35.02 -0.86 -9.26
C ILE A 292 35.85 -0.40 -10.47
N SER A 293 37.10 -0.86 -10.63
CA SER A 293 37.92 -0.47 -11.78
C SER A 293 37.34 -0.92 -13.13
N ARG A 294 36.64 -2.06 -13.18
CA ARG A 294 36.01 -2.56 -14.41
C ARG A 294 34.77 -1.76 -14.78
N PHE A 295 33.92 -1.48 -13.79
CA PHE A 295 32.74 -0.65 -14.02
C PHE A 295 33.08 0.83 -14.24
N GLN A 296 34.14 1.33 -13.63
CA GLN A 296 34.59 2.72 -13.83
C GLN A 296 34.95 2.97 -15.30
N ARG A 297 35.61 2.03 -15.98
CA ARG A 297 35.88 2.15 -17.43
C ARG A 297 34.61 2.33 -18.25
N VAL A 298 33.52 1.67 -17.84
CA VAL A 298 32.22 1.82 -18.51
C VAL A 298 31.67 3.22 -18.26
N LEU A 299 31.73 3.73 -17.02
CA LEU A 299 31.34 5.11 -16.71
C LEU A 299 32.15 6.12 -17.49
N ASP A 300 33.47 5.97 -17.54
CA ASP A 300 34.37 6.87 -18.28
C ASP A 300 34.03 6.88 -19.79
N THR A 301 33.63 5.72 -20.33
CA THR A 301 33.21 5.61 -21.73
C THR A 301 31.86 6.30 -21.96
N LEU A 302 30.90 6.14 -21.06
CA LEU A 302 29.59 6.81 -21.14
C LEU A 302 29.74 8.33 -21.03
N ASP A 303 30.56 8.81 -20.11
CA ASP A 303 30.86 10.24 -19.95
C ASP A 303 31.54 10.82 -21.19
N ALA A 304 32.39 10.04 -21.90
CA ALA A 304 32.99 10.47 -23.15
C ALA A 304 31.96 10.57 -24.29
N LEU A 305 31.06 9.59 -24.39
CA LEU A 305 29.99 9.58 -25.40
C LEU A 305 29.01 10.74 -25.22
N ASP A 306 28.60 11.04 -23.97
CA ASP A 306 27.71 12.16 -23.69
C ASP A 306 28.36 13.50 -24.09
N ARG A 307 29.68 13.65 -23.92
CA ARG A 307 30.42 14.86 -24.34
C ARG A 307 30.56 15.01 -25.85
N GLU A 308 30.62 13.92 -26.60
CA GLU A 308 30.71 13.96 -28.07
C GLU A 308 29.37 14.35 -28.72
N VAL A 309 28.25 14.09 -28.05
CA VAL A 309 26.90 14.46 -28.53
C VAL A 309 26.59 15.94 -28.32
N ASP A 310 27.20 16.58 -27.32
CA ASP A 310 27.03 18.00 -26.98
C ASP A 310 27.97 18.97 -27.74
N VAL A 311 28.76 18.47 -28.70
CA VAL A 311 29.57 19.33 -29.59
C VAL A 311 28.71 19.73 -30.81
N PRO A 312 28.41 21.03 -31.01
CA PRO A 312 27.62 21.51 -32.15
C PRO A 312 28.33 21.38 -33.49
#